data_AF-A0A839UXW2-F1
#
_entry.id   AF-A0A839UXW2-F1
#
_cell.length_a   1.000
_cell.length_b   1.000
_cell.length_c   1.000
_cell.angle_alpha   90.00
_cell.angle_beta   90.00
_cell.angle_gamma   90.00
#
_symmetry.space_group_name_H-M   'P 1'
#
loop_
_entity.id
_entity.type
_entity.pdbx_description
1 polymer ?
#
loop_
_entity_poly.entity_id
_entity_poly.type
_entity_poly.pdbx_seq_one_letter_code
_entity_poly.pdbx_strand_id
1 'polypeptide(L)'
;MNLDNWANIAREIGCIDEHGQESSSSDKAREAIEILLGKDFLKEAVRYYVSGGAGSELLRGVLWQLHPYSSMEECYRIFKTEEDVQTKRDAVELLRVVADRRALKWVPEFLAHEDQGIQNWGIGVIDQLIFSELCDGDEVSSIIQAAKQHENEHVREKAEYILSMIVANEERDNVLQAHYESKNA
;
A
#
# COMPACT_ATOMS: atom_id res chain seq x y z
N MET A 1 -0.37 21.44 -18.80
CA MET A 1 -0.95 21.41 -17.45
C MET A 1 -1.72 22.71 -17.26
N ASN A 2 -3.04 22.64 -17.05
CA ASN A 2 -3.87 23.83 -16.86
C ASN A 2 -3.86 24.21 -15.37
N LEU A 3 -3.06 25.22 -15.01
CA LEU A 3 -2.95 25.69 -13.62
C LEU A 3 -4.26 26.30 -13.10
N ASP A 4 -5.20 26.66 -13.97
CA ASP A 4 -6.48 27.25 -13.56
C ASP A 4 -7.45 26.20 -12.98
N ASN A 5 -7.14 24.91 -13.10
CA ASN A 5 -8.02 23.83 -12.61
C ASN A 5 -7.75 23.41 -11.16
N TRP A 6 -6.72 23.96 -10.49
CA TRP A 6 -6.34 23.54 -9.14
C TRP A 6 -7.45 23.73 -8.10
N ALA A 7 -8.25 24.79 -8.22
CA ALA A 7 -9.38 25.03 -7.31
C ALA A 7 -10.48 23.97 -7.45
N ASN A 8 -10.66 23.38 -8.64
CA ASN A 8 -11.63 22.30 -8.83
C ASN A 8 -11.10 20.98 -8.26
N ILE A 9 -9.83 20.65 -8.54
CA ILE A 9 -9.16 19.47 -7.98
C ILE A 9 -9.18 19.53 -6.46
N ALA A 10 -8.82 20.68 -5.88
CA ALA A 10 -8.81 20.88 -4.45
C ALA A 10 -10.20 20.70 -3.81
N ARG A 11 -11.29 21.10 -4.47
CA ARG A 11 -12.65 20.81 -4.00
C ARG A 11 -13.00 19.34 -4.13
N GLU A 12 -12.65 18.70 -5.25
CA GLU A 12 -12.92 17.29 -5.50
C GLU A 12 -12.32 16.38 -4.42
N ILE A 13 -11.07 16.65 -4.02
CA ILE A 13 -10.36 15.88 -2.99
C ILE A 13 -10.59 16.42 -1.56
N GLY A 14 -11.47 17.41 -1.41
CA GLY A 14 -11.79 18.04 -0.11
C GLY A 14 -10.60 18.74 0.56
N CYS A 15 -9.66 19.27 -0.21
CA CYS A 15 -8.69 20.27 0.26
C CYS A 15 -9.36 21.63 0.53
N ILE A 16 -10.44 21.94 -0.19
CA ILE A 16 -11.29 23.11 0.05
C ILE A 16 -12.64 22.63 0.56
N ASP A 17 -13.03 23.05 1.76
CA ASP A 17 -14.33 22.70 2.35
C ASP A 17 -15.48 23.62 1.87
N GLU A 18 -16.68 23.39 2.40
CA GLU A 18 -17.88 24.17 2.06
C GLU A 18 -17.81 25.65 2.51
N HIS A 19 -16.91 25.99 3.41
CA HIS A 19 -16.64 27.34 3.89
C HIS A 19 -15.47 28.02 3.17
N GLY A 20 -14.84 27.31 2.21
CA GLY A 20 -13.68 27.80 1.48
C GLY A 20 -12.37 27.74 2.26
N GLN A 21 -12.30 27.00 3.36
CA GLN A 21 -11.05 26.79 4.10
C GLN A 21 -10.16 25.80 3.38
N GLU A 22 -8.87 26.10 3.31
CA GLU A 22 -7.88 25.27 2.63
C GLU A 22 -7.10 24.39 3.61
N SER A 23 -6.91 23.12 3.26
CA SER A 23 -6.07 22.17 3.96
C SER A 23 -5.40 21.22 2.98
N SER A 24 -4.25 20.65 3.34
CA SER A 24 -3.56 19.66 2.52
C SER A 24 -2.84 18.63 3.38
N SER A 25 -2.56 17.47 2.79
CA SER A 25 -1.77 16.39 3.36
C SER A 25 -1.06 15.64 2.22
N SER A 26 -0.08 14.80 2.56
CA SER A 26 0.58 13.93 1.57
C SER A 26 -0.42 13.04 0.82
N ASP A 27 -1.46 12.56 1.51
CA ASP A 27 -2.49 11.71 0.89
C ASP A 27 -3.34 12.48 -0.11
N LYS A 28 -3.77 13.70 0.25
CA LYS A 28 -4.51 14.59 -0.68
C LYS A 28 -3.63 14.98 -1.88
N ALA A 29 -2.33 15.21 -1.67
CA ALA A 29 -1.40 15.50 -2.75
C ALA A 29 -1.26 14.31 -3.72
N ARG A 30 -1.18 13.07 -3.22
CA ARG A 30 -1.16 11.85 -4.06
C ARG A 30 -2.46 11.68 -4.84
N GLU A 31 -3.61 11.93 -4.22
CA GLU A 31 -4.90 11.90 -4.91
C GLU A 31 -5.01 12.95 -6.03
N ALA A 32 -4.48 14.16 -5.79
CA ALA A 32 -4.39 15.19 -6.82
C ALA A 32 -3.48 14.75 -7.99
N ILE A 33 -2.34 14.12 -7.70
CA ILE A 33 -1.43 13.60 -8.74
C ILE A 33 -2.14 12.51 -9.56
N GLU A 34 -2.90 11.63 -8.91
CA GLU A 34 -3.69 10.60 -9.59
C GLU A 34 -4.74 11.20 -10.53
N ILE A 35 -5.40 12.30 -10.15
CA ILE A 35 -6.30 13.06 -11.04
C ILE A 35 -5.53 13.66 -12.22
N LEU A 36 -4.35 14.25 -11.98
CA LEU A 36 -3.55 14.91 -13.03
C LEU A 36 -3.00 13.93 -14.07
N LEU A 37 -2.58 12.74 -13.63
CA LEU A 37 -2.07 11.68 -14.51
C LEU A 37 -3.21 10.92 -15.21
N GLY A 38 -4.37 10.88 -14.59
CA GLY A 38 -5.53 10.13 -15.05
C GLY A 38 -5.57 8.71 -14.48
N LYS A 39 -6.67 8.38 -13.81
CA LYS A 39 -6.89 7.07 -13.18
C LYS A 39 -6.75 5.93 -14.20
N ASP A 40 -7.28 6.08 -15.40
CA ASP A 40 -7.20 5.04 -16.43
C ASP A 40 -5.77 4.79 -16.90
N PHE A 41 -4.96 5.84 -17.02
CA PHE A 41 -3.53 5.72 -17.34
C PHE A 41 -2.78 4.94 -16.25
N LEU A 42 -3.09 5.18 -14.98
CA LEU A 42 -2.50 4.46 -13.84
C LEU A 42 -2.94 2.98 -13.77
N LYS A 43 -4.14 2.66 -14.24
CA LYS A 43 -4.58 1.26 -14.43
C LYS A 43 -3.89 0.60 -15.62
N GLU A 44 -3.70 1.33 -16.72
CA GLU A 44 -2.92 0.85 -17.88
C GLU A 44 -1.46 0.57 -17.49
N ALA A 45 -0.88 1.41 -16.64
CA ALA A 45 0.46 1.19 -16.10
C ALA A 45 0.57 -0.15 -15.35
N VAL A 46 -0.42 -0.50 -14.53
CA VAL A 46 -0.48 -1.80 -13.86
C VAL A 46 -0.54 -2.94 -14.88
N ARG A 47 -1.43 -2.85 -15.87
CA ARG A 47 -1.56 -3.89 -16.90
C ARG A 47 -0.26 -4.04 -17.72
N TYR A 48 0.41 -2.94 -18.02
CA TYR A 48 1.69 -2.95 -18.72
C TYR A 48 2.79 -3.62 -17.89
N TYR A 49 2.86 -3.33 -16.59
CA TYR A 49 3.78 -4.01 -15.66
C TYR A 49 3.54 -5.52 -15.64
N VAL A 50 2.30 -5.93 -15.42
CA VAL A 50 1.90 -7.35 -15.35
C VAL A 50 2.18 -8.08 -16.66
N SER A 51 2.10 -7.40 -17.81
CA SER A 51 2.47 -8.00 -19.11
C SER A 51 3.97 -8.21 -19.33
N GLY A 52 4.83 -7.78 -18.38
CA GLY A 52 6.29 -7.89 -18.50
C GLY A 52 6.90 -6.91 -19.52
N GLY A 53 6.24 -5.78 -19.78
CA GLY A 53 6.68 -4.79 -20.76
C GLY A 53 8.04 -4.17 -20.43
N ALA A 54 8.82 -3.79 -21.45
CA ALA A 54 10.09 -3.12 -21.25
C ALA A 54 9.93 -1.82 -20.44
N GLY A 55 10.74 -1.63 -19.41
CA GLY A 55 10.64 -0.49 -18.49
C GLY A 55 9.66 -0.69 -17.33
N SER A 56 9.10 -1.90 -17.16
CA SER A 56 8.23 -2.26 -16.03
C SER A 56 8.83 -1.94 -14.66
N GLU A 57 10.13 -2.16 -14.44
CA GLU A 57 10.77 -1.84 -13.15
C GLU A 57 10.82 -0.34 -12.85
N LEU A 58 11.04 0.50 -13.88
CA LEU A 58 10.95 1.95 -13.70
C LEU A 58 9.51 2.35 -13.37
N LEU A 59 8.54 1.74 -14.05
CA LEU A 59 7.12 1.98 -13.80
C LEU A 59 6.72 1.57 -12.38
N ARG A 60 7.21 0.42 -11.90
CA ARG A 60 7.06 -0.05 -10.51
C ARG A 60 7.59 0.99 -9.53
N GLY A 61 8.78 1.54 -9.78
CA GLY A 61 9.36 2.60 -8.97
C GLY A 61 8.53 3.89 -8.97
N VAL A 62 7.96 4.28 -10.10
CA VAL A 62 7.05 5.44 -10.18
C VAL A 62 5.78 5.19 -9.36
N LEU A 63 5.14 4.03 -9.53
CA LEU A 63 3.92 3.69 -8.80
C LEU A 63 4.16 3.58 -7.29
N TRP A 64 5.32 3.06 -6.86
CA TRP A 64 5.75 3.08 -5.46
C TRP A 64 5.69 4.50 -4.89
N GLN A 65 6.27 5.49 -5.56
CA GLN A 65 6.31 6.85 -5.02
C GLN A 65 4.92 7.49 -4.89
N LEU A 66 3.99 7.08 -5.75
CA LEU A 66 2.67 7.69 -5.87
C LEU A 66 1.61 7.03 -4.99
N HIS A 67 1.75 5.74 -4.65
CA HIS A 67 0.71 4.92 -4.02
C HIS A 67 -0.71 5.19 -4.58
N PRO A 68 -0.92 5.10 -5.91
CA PRO A 68 -2.19 5.48 -6.52
C PRO A 68 -3.25 4.42 -6.23
N TYR A 69 -4.43 4.87 -5.78
CA TYR A 69 -5.49 3.96 -5.37
C TYR A 69 -6.07 3.20 -6.56
N SER A 70 -6.23 3.86 -7.71
CA SER A 70 -6.66 3.19 -8.95
C SER A 70 -5.72 2.05 -9.37
N SER A 71 -4.41 2.17 -9.15
CA SER A 71 -3.47 1.08 -9.43
C SER A 71 -3.62 -0.06 -8.44
N MET A 72 -3.82 0.24 -7.15
CA MET A 72 -4.13 -0.78 -6.15
C MET A 72 -5.41 -1.56 -6.50
N GLU A 73 -6.47 -0.84 -6.86
CA GLU A 73 -7.75 -1.43 -7.30
C GLU A 73 -7.58 -2.30 -8.54
N GLU A 74 -6.76 -1.87 -9.50
CA GLU A 74 -6.49 -2.64 -10.70
C GLU A 74 -5.68 -3.91 -10.42
N CYS A 75 -4.68 -3.85 -9.53
CA CYS A 75 -3.96 -5.04 -9.08
C CYS A 75 -4.92 -6.06 -8.44
N TYR A 76 -5.79 -5.59 -7.54
CA TYR A 76 -6.80 -6.45 -6.93
C TYR A 76 -7.82 -6.98 -7.96
N ARG A 77 -8.27 -6.17 -8.91
CA ARG A 77 -9.15 -6.60 -10.00
C ARG A 77 -8.50 -7.73 -10.82
N ILE A 78 -7.24 -7.57 -11.22
CA ILE A 78 -6.48 -8.60 -11.96
C ILE A 78 -6.41 -9.89 -11.15
N PHE A 79 -6.03 -9.81 -9.87
CA PHE A 79 -6.05 -10.96 -8.97
C PHE A 79 -7.40 -11.67 -8.94
N LYS A 80 -8.52 -10.93 -8.87
CA LYS A 80 -9.87 -11.52 -8.79
C LYS A 80 -10.37 -12.11 -10.11
N THR A 81 -9.98 -11.55 -11.24
CA THR A 81 -10.66 -11.80 -12.52
C THR A 81 -9.85 -12.58 -13.54
N GLU A 82 -8.52 -12.52 -13.49
CA GLU A 82 -7.69 -13.31 -14.41
C GLU A 82 -7.69 -14.79 -14.01
N GLU A 83 -7.50 -15.68 -14.99
CA GLU A 83 -7.42 -17.13 -14.75
C GLU A 83 -5.97 -17.59 -14.56
N ASP A 84 -5.03 -16.96 -15.28
CA ASP A 84 -3.62 -17.32 -15.21
C ASP A 84 -3.01 -16.97 -13.84
N VAL A 85 -2.49 -18.00 -13.15
CA VAL A 85 -1.93 -17.87 -11.81
C VAL A 85 -0.71 -16.95 -11.80
N GLN A 86 0.11 -16.95 -12.85
CA GLN A 86 1.28 -16.08 -12.90
C GLN A 86 0.87 -14.60 -12.98
N THR A 87 -0.11 -14.29 -13.82
CA THR A 87 -0.71 -12.95 -13.93
C THR A 87 -1.29 -12.47 -12.59
N LYS A 88 -1.97 -13.36 -11.84
CA LYS A 88 -2.43 -13.05 -10.48
C LYS A 88 -1.25 -12.77 -9.53
N ARG A 89 -0.20 -13.60 -9.55
CA ARG A 89 1.01 -13.42 -8.71
C ARG A 89 1.66 -12.06 -8.98
N ASP A 90 1.86 -11.71 -10.24
CA ASP A 90 2.52 -10.46 -10.64
C ASP A 90 1.69 -9.23 -10.22
N ALA A 91 0.36 -9.34 -10.25
CA ALA A 91 -0.51 -8.30 -9.74
C ALA A 91 -0.41 -8.12 -8.21
N VAL A 92 -0.35 -9.21 -7.44
CA VAL A 92 -0.19 -9.13 -5.97
C VAL A 92 1.22 -8.68 -5.59
N GLU A 93 2.24 -9.06 -6.36
CA GLU A 93 3.60 -8.55 -6.22
C GLU A 93 3.65 -7.03 -6.43
N LEU A 94 3.03 -6.53 -7.49
CA LEU A 94 2.94 -5.09 -7.72
C LEU A 94 2.11 -4.41 -6.63
N LEU A 95 1.00 -5.01 -6.21
CA LEU A 95 0.17 -4.46 -5.14
C LEU A 95 0.98 -4.22 -3.88
N ARG A 96 1.83 -5.17 -3.46
CA ARG A 96 2.69 -5.03 -2.28
C ARG A 96 3.47 -3.71 -2.29
N VAL A 97 3.95 -3.28 -3.45
CA VAL A 97 4.85 -2.13 -3.55
C VAL A 97 4.13 -0.80 -3.77
N VAL A 98 2.91 -0.85 -4.30
CA VAL A 98 2.07 0.35 -4.46
C VAL A 98 1.08 0.55 -3.30
N ALA A 99 0.93 -0.45 -2.43
CA ALA A 99 -0.04 -0.45 -1.35
C ALA A 99 0.20 0.69 -0.34
N ASP A 100 -0.91 1.17 0.21
CA ASP A 100 -0.96 1.83 1.51
C ASP A 100 -1.98 1.09 2.41
N ARG A 101 -2.31 1.67 3.57
CA ARG A 101 -3.27 1.10 4.53
C ARG A 101 -4.61 0.66 3.91
N ARG A 102 -5.05 1.25 2.79
CA ARG A 102 -6.31 0.89 2.12
C ARG A 102 -6.30 -0.53 1.55
N ALA A 103 -5.12 -1.10 1.32
CA ALA A 103 -4.95 -2.45 0.79
C ALA A 103 -5.14 -3.56 1.85
N LEU A 104 -5.13 -3.23 3.14
CA LEU A 104 -5.22 -4.21 4.24
C LEU A 104 -6.45 -5.12 4.13
N LYS A 105 -7.57 -4.58 3.66
CA LYS A 105 -8.83 -5.33 3.47
C LYS A 105 -8.72 -6.50 2.49
N TRP A 106 -7.74 -6.50 1.59
CA TRP A 106 -7.57 -7.56 0.59
C TRP A 106 -6.57 -8.64 1.02
N VAL A 107 -5.67 -8.34 1.95
CA VAL A 107 -4.61 -9.27 2.38
C VAL A 107 -5.14 -10.63 2.84
N PRO A 108 -6.25 -10.73 3.61
CA PRO A 108 -6.82 -12.03 3.98
C PRO A 108 -7.15 -12.94 2.78
N GLU A 109 -7.58 -12.37 1.65
CA GLU A 109 -7.87 -13.16 0.45
C GLU A 109 -6.61 -13.69 -0.23
N PHE A 110 -5.50 -12.93 -0.20
CA PHE A 110 -4.21 -13.39 -0.74
C PHE A 110 -3.65 -14.53 0.10
N LEU A 111 -3.73 -14.42 1.43
CA LEU A 111 -3.29 -15.47 2.34
C LEU A 111 -4.15 -16.74 2.22
N ALA A 112 -5.45 -16.61 1.97
CA ALA A 112 -6.34 -17.74 1.77
C ALA A 112 -6.23 -18.40 0.37
N HIS A 113 -5.45 -17.83 -0.55
CA HIS A 113 -5.33 -18.36 -1.91
C HIS A 113 -4.57 -19.69 -1.93
N GLU A 114 -4.91 -20.63 -2.81
CA GLU A 114 -4.22 -21.95 -2.87
C GLU A 114 -2.75 -21.86 -3.31
N ASP A 115 -2.44 -20.84 -4.10
CA ASP A 115 -1.11 -20.59 -4.63
C ASP A 115 -0.16 -19.96 -3.60
N GLN A 116 0.94 -20.65 -3.30
CA GLN A 116 1.95 -20.18 -2.34
C GLN A 116 2.65 -18.88 -2.77
N GLY A 117 2.81 -18.61 -4.08
CA GLY A 117 3.40 -17.37 -4.56
C GLY A 117 2.54 -16.16 -4.21
N ILE A 118 1.21 -16.28 -4.38
CA ILE A 118 0.24 -15.27 -3.97
C ILE A 118 0.24 -15.07 -2.46
N GLN A 119 0.28 -16.16 -1.69
CA GLN A 119 0.36 -16.07 -0.22
C GLN A 119 1.63 -15.33 0.23
N ASN A 120 2.78 -15.65 -0.38
CA ASN A 120 4.05 -15.01 -0.08
C ASN A 120 4.02 -13.50 -0.37
N TRP A 121 3.44 -13.10 -1.51
CA TRP A 121 3.26 -11.67 -1.79
C TRP A 121 2.21 -11.03 -0.90
N GLY A 122 1.15 -11.75 -0.53
CA GLY A 122 0.12 -11.31 0.39
C GLY A 122 0.68 -10.89 1.75
N ILE A 123 1.51 -11.74 2.38
CA ILE A 123 2.19 -11.36 3.63
C ILE A 123 3.23 -10.26 3.39
N GLY A 124 3.85 -10.24 2.21
CA GLY A 124 4.76 -9.18 1.79
C GLY A 124 4.11 -7.79 1.77
N VAL A 125 2.80 -7.68 1.54
CA VAL A 125 2.06 -6.40 1.66
C VAL A 125 2.21 -5.85 3.08
N ILE A 126 2.01 -6.69 4.10
CA ILE A 126 2.11 -6.27 5.50
C ILE A 126 3.55 -5.85 5.85
N ASP A 127 4.54 -6.65 5.42
CA ASP A 127 5.96 -6.34 5.58
C ASP A 127 6.30 -4.94 5.03
N GLN A 128 5.85 -4.66 3.80
CA GLN A 128 6.11 -3.40 3.12
C GLN A 128 5.45 -2.21 3.83
N LEU A 129 4.21 -2.36 4.31
CA LEU A 129 3.48 -1.30 5.00
C LEU A 129 4.13 -0.95 6.35
N ILE A 130 4.53 -1.96 7.14
CA ILE A 130 5.22 -1.75 8.41
C ILE A 130 6.62 -1.15 8.17
N PHE A 131 7.37 -1.67 7.20
CA PHE A 131 8.69 -1.14 6.84
C PHE A 131 8.65 0.33 6.41
N SER A 132 7.58 0.72 5.72
CA SER A 132 7.41 2.08 5.18
C SER A 132 6.66 3.02 6.12
N GLU A 133 6.34 2.56 7.34
CA GLU A 133 5.56 3.31 8.33
C GLU A 133 4.20 3.81 7.76
N LEU A 134 3.58 3.00 6.88
CA LEU A 134 2.29 3.30 6.23
C LEU A 134 1.08 2.73 6.97
N CYS A 135 1.32 1.92 8.01
CA CYS A 135 0.33 1.48 8.99
C CYS A 135 1.03 1.19 10.33
N ASP A 136 0.26 1.13 11.40
CA ASP A 136 0.75 0.72 12.71
C ASP A 136 0.56 -0.80 12.96
N GLY A 137 1.13 -1.28 14.07
CA GLY A 137 1.04 -2.69 14.46
C GLY A 137 -0.38 -3.12 14.86
N ASP A 138 -1.17 -2.21 15.41
CA ASP A 138 -2.54 -2.48 15.85
C ASP A 138 -3.46 -2.77 14.65
N GLU A 139 -3.32 -1.99 13.57
CA GLU A 139 -4.05 -2.13 12.31
C GLU A 139 -3.85 -3.50 11.66
N VAL A 140 -2.67 -4.12 11.82
CA VAL A 140 -2.32 -5.40 11.19
C VAL A 140 -2.31 -6.60 12.14
N SER A 141 -2.55 -6.35 13.44
CA SER A 141 -2.45 -7.35 14.52
C SER A 141 -3.20 -8.65 14.21
N SER A 142 -4.46 -8.54 13.78
CA SER A 142 -5.31 -9.70 13.44
C SER A 142 -4.77 -10.52 12.27
N ILE A 143 -4.23 -9.86 11.24
CA ILE A 143 -3.62 -10.50 10.06
C ILE A 143 -2.35 -11.24 10.48
N ILE A 144 -1.50 -10.61 11.30
CA ILE A 144 -0.27 -11.23 11.79
C ILE A 144 -0.57 -12.47 12.65
N GLN A 145 -1.56 -12.41 13.54
CA GLN A 145 -1.92 -13.59 14.35
C GLN A 145 -2.40 -14.76 13.48
N ALA A 146 -3.18 -14.50 12.43
CA ALA A 146 -3.56 -15.52 11.47
C ALA A 146 -2.35 -16.06 10.69
N ALA A 147 -1.46 -15.18 10.22
CA ALA A 147 -0.27 -15.54 9.46
C ALA A 147 0.71 -16.43 10.25
N LYS A 148 0.82 -16.24 11.58
CA LYS A 148 1.66 -17.10 12.44
C LYS A 148 1.22 -18.56 12.50
N GLN A 149 -0.06 -18.84 12.24
CA GLN A 149 -0.63 -20.19 12.23
C GLN A 149 -0.86 -20.71 10.80
N HIS A 150 -0.36 -19.99 9.80
CA HIS A 150 -0.62 -20.28 8.40
C HIS A 150 0.06 -21.59 7.97
N GLU A 151 -0.53 -22.33 7.02
CA GLU A 151 0.03 -23.61 6.55
C GLU A 151 1.35 -23.45 5.78
N ASN A 152 1.46 -22.35 5.02
CA ASN A 152 2.69 -21.96 4.33
C ASN A 152 3.76 -21.45 5.33
N GLU A 153 4.91 -22.13 5.35
CA GLU A 153 6.06 -21.82 6.21
C GLU A 153 6.61 -20.41 6.01
N HIS A 154 6.71 -19.94 4.77
CA HIS A 154 7.20 -18.60 4.46
C HIS A 154 6.31 -17.53 5.08
N VAL A 155 4.99 -17.73 5.08
CA VAL A 155 4.04 -16.80 5.68
C VAL A 155 4.24 -16.73 7.20
N ARG A 156 4.48 -17.88 7.86
CA ARG A 156 4.74 -17.91 9.30
C ARG A 156 6.06 -17.20 9.65
N GLU A 157 7.14 -17.54 8.98
CA GLU A 157 8.47 -16.93 9.19
C GLU A 157 8.42 -15.41 8.97
N LYS A 158 7.74 -14.98 7.90
CA LYS A 158 7.58 -13.56 7.60
C LYS A 158 6.73 -12.85 8.67
N ALA A 159 5.69 -13.49 9.19
CA ALA A 159 4.89 -12.91 10.28
C ALA A 159 5.71 -12.73 11.57
N GLU A 160 6.61 -13.65 11.90
CA GLU A 160 7.53 -13.51 13.04
C GLU A 160 8.51 -12.36 12.83
N TYR A 161 9.05 -12.23 11.62
CA TYR A 161 9.92 -11.10 11.26
C TYR A 161 9.20 -9.76 11.40
N ILE A 162 7.99 -9.62 10.85
CA ILE A 162 7.19 -8.39 10.96
C ILE A 162 6.91 -8.05 12.42
N LEU A 163 6.57 -9.04 13.26
CA LEU A 163 6.34 -8.81 14.69
C LEU A 163 7.59 -8.25 15.39
N SER A 164 8.78 -8.72 15.03
CA SER A 164 10.03 -8.18 15.58
C SER A 164 10.26 -6.72 15.20
N MET A 165 9.84 -6.31 13.98
CA MET A 165 9.92 -4.91 13.54
C MET A 165 8.95 -4.02 14.30
N ILE A 166 7.72 -4.48 14.52
CA ILE A 166 6.70 -3.73 15.28
C ILE A 166 7.21 -3.44 16.69
N VAL A 167 7.72 -4.45 17.40
CA VAL A 167 8.27 -4.28 18.75
C VAL A 167 9.45 -3.30 18.74
N ALA A 168 10.37 -3.41 17.77
CA ALA A 168 11.49 -2.49 17.67
C ALA A 168 11.06 -1.03 17.42
N ASN A 169 10.00 -0.81 16.63
CA ASN A 169 9.44 0.51 16.40
C ASN A 169 8.79 1.08 17.67
N GLU A 170 8.02 0.28 18.41
CA GLU A 170 7.41 0.69 19.68
C GLU A 170 8.46 1.08 20.73
N GLU A 171 9.55 0.30 20.86
CA GLU A 171 10.66 0.62 21.77
C GLU A 171 11.32 1.95 21.40
N ARG A 172 11.59 2.16 20.11
CA ARG A 172 12.16 3.41 19.59
C ARG A 172 11.27 4.60 19.93
N ASP A 173 9.98 4.49 19.70
CA ASP A 173 9.02 5.58 19.89
C ASP A 173 8.84 5.92 21.38
N ASN A 174 8.82 4.91 22.25
CA ASN A 174 8.80 5.09 23.71
C ASN A 174 10.05 5.85 24.22
N VAL A 175 11.23 5.53 23.69
CA VAL A 175 12.48 6.23 24.04
C VAL A 175 12.44 7.70 23.60
N LEU A 176 11.92 7.98 22.40
CA LEU A 176 11.79 9.34 21.89
C LEU A 176 10.81 10.17 22.74
N GLN A 177 9.68 9.57 23.14
CA GLN A 177 8.68 10.23 23.98
C GLN A 177 9.25 10.58 25.36
N ALA A 178 9.92 9.64 26.02
CA ALA A 178 10.54 9.87 27.33
C ALA A 178 11.61 10.99 27.28
N HIS A 179 12.39 11.04 26.18
CA HIS A 179 13.36 12.12 25.97
C HIS A 179 12.68 13.48 25.79
N TYR A 180 11.58 13.54 25.05
CA TYR A 180 10.83 14.79 24.85
C TYR A 180 10.20 15.30 26.16
N GLU A 181 9.64 14.41 26.96
CA GLU A 181 9.07 14.75 28.28
C GLU A 181 10.15 15.23 29.25
N SER A 182 11.33 14.59 29.28
CA SER A 182 12.44 15.00 30.15
C SER A 182 13.02 16.38 29.85
N LYS A 183 12.84 16.88 28.62
CA LYS A 183 13.30 18.21 28.19
C LYS A 183 12.29 19.32 28.41
N ASN A 184 11.02 18.97 28.59
CA ASN A 184 9.92 19.92 28.76
C ASN A 184 9.36 19.96 30.20
N ALA A 185 9.95 19.19 31.11
CA ALA A 185 9.72 19.22 32.56
C ALA A 185 10.75 20.11 33.27
#